data_AF-A0A3A4QQ87-F1
#
_entry.id   AF-A0A3A4QQ87-F1
#
_cell.length_a   1.000
_cell.length_b   1.000
_cell.length_c   1.000
_cell.angle_alpha   90.00
_cell.angle_beta   90.00
_cell.angle_gamma   90.00
#
_symmetry.space_group_name_H-M   'P 1'
#
loop_
_entity.id
_entity.type
_entity.pdbx_description
1 polymer ?
#
loop_
_entity_poly.entity_id
_entity_poly.type
_entity_poly.pdbx_seq_one_letter_code
_entity_poly.pdbx_strand_id
1 'polypeptide(L)'
;MLLFSMRGLVREDGWSDGSLKVSFWGTNIGLFIIFIGTLLPIGILQVLDNIKYGFWHARSDEFWFQDTIQLLGQIRALPDLLIILGAGRILLFMVKAITRLKQAEVKSGERFD
;
A
#
# COMPACT_ATOMS: atom_id res chain seq x y z
N MET A 1 -6.37 0.56 -12.92
CA MET A 1 -6.61 -0.46 -13.95
C MET A 1 -7.15 -1.76 -13.37
N LEU A 2 -6.53 -2.36 -12.34
CA LEU A 2 -7.01 -3.64 -11.76
C LEU A 2 -8.51 -3.68 -11.42
N LEU A 3 -9.01 -2.73 -10.63
CA LEU A 3 -10.43 -2.69 -10.25
C LEU A 3 -11.36 -2.36 -11.43
N PHE A 4 -10.86 -1.57 -12.39
CA PHE A 4 -11.61 -1.24 -13.60
C PHE A 4 -11.83 -2.49 -14.47
N SER A 5 -10.78 -3.27 -14.71
CA SER A 5 -10.88 -4.56 -15.42
C SER A 5 -11.81 -5.54 -14.68
N MET A 6 -11.68 -5.63 -13.36
CA MET A 6 -12.54 -6.52 -12.56
C MET A 6 -14.01 -6.10 -12.55
N ARG A 7 -14.32 -4.80 -12.58
CA ARG A 7 -15.71 -4.31 -12.58
C ARG A 7 -16.49 -4.76 -13.82
N GLY A 8 -15.82 -4.91 -14.96
CA GLY A 8 -16.43 -5.45 -16.18
C GLY A 8 -16.72 -6.96 -16.08
N LEU A 9 -15.82 -7.71 -15.43
CA LEU A 9 -15.82 -9.17 -15.39
C LEU A 9 -16.69 -9.78 -14.27
N VAL A 10 -16.91 -9.06 -13.16
CA VAL A 10 -17.56 -9.58 -11.96
C VAL A 10 -19.05 -9.23 -11.95
N ARG A 11 -19.89 -10.16 -11.50
CA ARG A 11 -21.33 -9.92 -11.30
C ARG A 11 -21.56 -8.93 -10.14
N GLU A 12 -22.66 -8.18 -10.18
CA GLU A 12 -22.89 -7.11 -9.19
C GLU A 12 -23.02 -7.61 -7.75
N ASP A 13 -23.49 -8.84 -7.55
CA ASP A 13 -23.62 -9.51 -6.26
C ASP A 13 -22.26 -9.85 -5.61
N GLY A 14 -21.18 -9.89 -6.40
CA GLY A 14 -19.81 -10.10 -5.92
C GLY A 14 -19.05 -8.83 -5.58
N TRP A 15 -19.62 -7.65 -5.86
CA TRP A 15 -18.96 -6.37 -5.66
C TRP A 15 -19.25 -5.80 -4.26
N SER A 16 -18.22 -5.36 -3.55
CA SER A 16 -18.35 -4.83 -2.18
C SER A 16 -17.64 -3.49 -2.03
N ASP A 17 -18.39 -2.41 -2.21
CA ASP A 17 -17.88 -1.04 -2.08
C ASP A 17 -17.33 -0.74 -0.69
N GLY A 18 -17.91 -1.33 0.36
CA GLY A 18 -17.41 -1.19 1.73
C GLY A 18 -15.98 -1.74 1.90
N SER A 19 -15.70 -2.92 1.34
CA SER A 19 -14.36 -3.54 1.41
C SER A 19 -13.32 -2.72 0.63
N LEU A 20 -13.72 -2.20 -0.52
CA LEU A 20 -12.89 -1.35 -1.37
C LEU A 20 -12.60 0.00 -0.70
N LYS A 21 -13.59 0.61 -0.04
CA LYS A 21 -13.41 1.86 0.71
C LYS A 21 -12.41 1.69 1.86
N VAL A 22 -12.52 0.60 2.64
CA VAL A 22 -11.57 0.30 3.72
C VAL A 22 -10.16 0.10 3.17
N SER A 23 -10.02 -0.65 2.07
CA SER A 23 -8.70 -0.83 1.46
C SER A 23 -8.12 0.50 0.96
N PHE A 24 -8.92 1.32 0.30
CA PHE A 24 -8.48 2.60 -0.25
C PHE A 24 -8.00 3.54 0.86
N TRP A 25 -8.81 3.74 1.89
CA TRP A 25 -8.43 4.62 3.00
C TRP A 25 -7.29 4.04 3.83
N GLY A 26 -7.28 2.72 4.05
CA GLY A 26 -6.18 2.04 4.74
C GLY A 26 -4.85 2.24 4.03
N THR A 27 -4.75 1.93 2.74
CA THR A 27 -3.47 2.06 2.02
C THR A 27 -3.02 3.52 1.88
N ASN A 28 -3.94 4.45 1.61
CA ASN A 28 -3.57 5.86 1.42
C ASN A 28 -3.21 6.56 2.73
N ILE A 29 -4.02 6.42 3.78
CA ILE A 29 -3.72 7.02 5.09
C ILE A 29 -2.44 6.42 5.65
N GLY A 30 -2.29 5.09 5.57
CA GLY A 30 -1.08 4.43 6.06
C GLY A 30 0.18 4.93 5.35
N LEU A 31 0.12 5.03 4.02
CA LEU A 31 1.25 5.54 3.23
C LEU A 31 1.58 7.00 3.57
N PHE A 32 0.55 7.83 3.74
CA PHE A 32 0.71 9.21 4.14
C PHE A 32 1.39 9.32 5.53
N ILE A 33 0.94 8.53 6.50
CA ILE A 33 1.53 8.51 7.84
C ILE A 33 2.98 8.01 7.81
N ILE A 34 3.31 6.98 7.03
CA ILE A 34 4.71 6.52 6.89
C ILE A 34 5.57 7.64 6.34
N PHE A 35 5.11 8.28 5.26
CA PHE A 35 5.88 9.32 4.59
C PHE A 35 6.15 10.50 5.53
N ILE A 36 5.10 11.08 6.12
CA ILE A 36 5.23 12.26 6.99
C ILE A 36 5.85 11.91 8.34
N GLY A 37 5.49 10.78 8.92
CA GLY A 37 5.89 10.41 10.28
C GLY A 37 7.28 9.81 10.38
N THR A 38 7.81 9.19 9.32
CA THR A 38 9.07 8.42 9.43
C THR A 38 10.05 8.72 8.30
N LEU A 39 9.65 8.57 7.04
CA LEU A 39 10.57 8.73 5.90
C LEU A 39 11.06 10.18 5.76
N LEU A 40 10.15 11.15 5.84
CA LEU A 40 10.49 12.56 5.70
C LEU A 40 11.38 13.06 6.86
N PRO A 41 11.05 12.82 8.14
CA PRO A 41 11.90 13.27 9.26
C PRO A 41 13.29 12.62 9.23
N ILE A 42 13.36 11.30 9.02
CA ILE A 42 14.65 10.59 8.93
C ILE A 42 15.46 11.11 7.74
N GLY A 43 14.82 11.35 6.59
CA GLY A 43 15.48 11.90 5.41
C GLY A 43 16.05 13.30 5.65
N ILE A 44 15.32 14.17 6.35
CA ILE A 44 15.81 15.51 6.73
C ILE A 44 17.01 15.39 7.67
N LEU A 45 16.93 14.53 8.69
CA LEU A 45 18.05 14.30 9.61
C LEU A 45 19.28 13.75 8.88
N GLN A 46 19.10 12.84 7.93
CA GLN A 46 20.19 12.33 7.09
C GLN A 46 20.84 13.44 6.24
N VAL A 47 20.05 14.34 5.67
CA VAL A 47 20.60 15.46 4.87
C VAL A 47 21.38 16.42 5.76
N LEU A 48 20.85 16.76 6.94
CA LEU A 48 21.53 17.64 7.89
C LEU A 48 22.84 17.03 8.41
N ASP A 49 22.85 15.73 8.66
CA ASP A 49 24.04 15.00 9.10
C ASP A 49 25.10 14.92 8.00
N ASN A 50 24.68 14.66 6.76
CA ASN A 50 25.57 14.66 5.58
C ASN A 50 26.26 16.02 5.39
N ILE A 51 25.52 17.13 5.55
CA ILE A 51 26.11 18.47 5.43
C ILE A 51 27.17 18.73 6.51
N LYS A 52 27.01 18.16 7.71
CA LYS A 52 27.92 18.39 8.85
C LYS A 52 29.15 17.49 8.84
N TYR A 53 28.96 16.21 8.55
CA TYR A 53 30.00 15.17 8.75
C TYR A 53 30.37 14.45 7.44
N GLY A 54 29.65 14.70 6.36
CA GLY A 54 29.81 14.05 5.06
C GLY A 54 28.93 12.81 4.89
N PHE A 55 28.85 12.35 3.64
CA PHE A 55 27.93 11.27 3.24
C PHE A 55 28.22 9.93 3.93
N TRP A 56 29.49 9.66 4.24
CA TRP A 56 29.92 8.43 4.91
C TRP A 56 29.29 8.30 6.30
N HIS A 57 29.22 9.40 7.04
CA HIS A 57 28.68 9.42 8.40
C HIS A 57 27.14 9.32 8.39
N ALA A 58 26.46 10.01 7.47
CA ALA A 58 25.00 9.92 7.33
C ALA A 58 24.48 8.52 6.95
N ARG A 59 25.37 7.64 6.48
CA ARG A 59 25.11 6.23 6.14
C ARG A 59 25.72 5.25 7.14
N SER A 60 26.44 5.75 8.14
CA SER A 60 27.11 4.93 9.15
C SER A 60 26.13 4.35 10.15
N ASP A 61 26.57 3.30 10.84
CA ASP A 61 25.81 2.69 11.92
C ASP A 61 25.53 3.68 13.05
N GLU A 62 26.48 4.59 13.34
CA GLU A 62 26.34 5.62 14.38
C GLU A 62 25.11 6.51 14.15
N PHE A 63 24.79 6.83 12.88
CA PHE A 63 23.57 7.57 12.54
C PHE A 63 22.30 6.76 12.85
N TRP A 64 22.28 5.48 12.50
CA TRP A 64 21.11 4.61 12.70
C TRP A 64 20.88 4.22 14.16
N PHE A 65 21.95 4.17 14.96
CA PHE A 65 21.89 3.89 16.40
C PHE A 65 21.45 5.09 17.24
N GLN A 66 21.25 6.28 16.66
CA GLN A 66 20.68 7.42 17.41
C GLN A 66 19.27 7.09 17.92
N ASP A 67 19.01 7.40 19.19
CA ASP A 67 17.73 7.10 19.87
C ASP A 67 16.51 7.63 19.10
N THR A 68 16.61 8.82 18.54
CA THR A 68 15.54 9.44 17.74
C THR A 68 15.23 8.64 16.48
N ILE A 69 16.25 8.14 15.77
CA ILE A 69 16.08 7.36 14.55
C ILE A 69 15.49 5.99 14.87
N GLN A 70 15.98 5.34 15.94
CA GLN A 70 15.43 4.08 16.42
C GLN A 70 13.96 4.20 16.84
N LEU A 71 13.59 5.27 17.57
CA LEU A 71 12.22 5.52 17.98
C LEU A 71 11.28 5.71 16.78
N LEU A 72 11.69 6.52 15.80
CA LEU A 72 10.92 6.71 14.56
C LEU A 72 10.77 5.39 13.78
N GLY A 73 11.82 4.57 13.76
CA GLY A 73 11.79 3.23 13.17
C GLY A 73 10.82 2.27 13.88
N GLN A 74 10.77 2.31 15.21
CA GLN A 74 9.86 1.47 16.00
C GLN A 74 8.39 1.88 15.81
N ILE A 75 8.11 3.18 15.83
CA ILE A 75 6.76 3.72 15.62
C ILE A 75 6.24 3.41 14.21
N ARG A 76 7.13 3.28 13.21
CA ARG A 76 6.80 2.94 11.83
C ARG A 76 5.99 1.65 11.68
N ALA A 77 6.18 0.68 12.57
CA ALA A 77 5.45 -0.58 12.52
C ALA A 77 3.92 -0.37 12.59
N LEU A 78 3.46 0.69 13.28
CA LEU A 78 2.04 0.97 13.46
C LEU A 78 1.32 1.32 12.13
N PRO A 79 1.75 2.31 11.34
CA PRO A 79 1.15 2.59 10.05
C PRO A 79 1.42 1.49 9.00
N ASP A 80 2.53 0.75 9.10
CA ASP A 80 2.77 -0.43 8.26
C ASP A 80 1.65 -1.47 8.44
N LEU A 81 1.21 -1.73 9.68
CA LEU A 81 0.07 -2.63 9.96
C LEU A 81 -1.22 -2.13 9.31
N LEU A 82 -1.47 -0.81 9.29
CA LEU A 82 -2.65 -0.23 8.68
C LEU A 82 -2.67 -0.41 7.15
N ILE A 83 -1.52 -0.30 6.49
CA ILE A 83 -1.39 -0.64 5.06
C ILE A 83 -1.61 -2.14 4.83
N ILE A 84 -1.02 -2.99 5.66
CA ILE A 84 -1.18 -4.46 5.56
C ILE A 84 -2.66 -4.84 5.67
N LEU A 85 -3.41 -4.24 6.60
CA LEU A 85 -4.84 -4.46 6.73
C LEU A 85 -5.61 -3.97 5.49
N GLY A 86 -5.26 -2.79 4.97
CA GLY A 86 -5.84 -2.26 3.73
C GLY A 86 -5.63 -3.21 2.55
N ALA A 87 -4.37 -3.58 2.28
CA ALA A 87 -3.99 -4.50 1.21
C ALA A 87 -4.65 -5.88 1.38
N GLY A 88 -4.70 -6.39 2.61
CA GLY A 88 -5.38 -7.64 2.95
C GLY A 88 -6.88 -7.60 2.63
N ARG A 89 -7.55 -6.46 2.82
CA ARG A 89 -8.96 -6.31 2.41
C ARG A 89 -9.14 -6.31 0.90
N ILE A 90 -8.24 -5.70 0.13
CA ILE A 90 -8.26 -5.83 -1.34
C ILE A 90 -8.03 -7.29 -1.76
N LEU A 91 -7.11 -8.01 -1.12
CA LEU A 91 -6.84 -9.41 -1.43
C LEU A 91 -8.08 -10.29 -1.21
N LEU A 92 -8.73 -10.15 -0.05
CA LEU A 92 -9.97 -10.88 0.25
C LEU A 92 -11.11 -10.53 -0.72
N PHE A 93 -11.21 -9.26 -1.12
CA PHE A 93 -12.15 -8.81 -2.14
C PHE A 93 -11.88 -9.51 -3.48
N MET A 94 -10.61 -9.56 -3.92
CA MET A 94 -10.23 -10.20 -5.18
C MET A 94 -10.51 -11.71 -5.19
N VAL A 95 -10.21 -12.41 -4.09
CA VAL A 95 -10.52 -13.85 -3.96
C VAL A 95 -12.02 -14.09 -4.10
N LYS A 96 -12.86 -13.29 -3.43
CA LYS A 96 -14.32 -13.38 -3.59
C LYS A 96 -14.77 -13.04 -5.02
N ALA A 97 -14.20 -12.01 -5.63
CA ALA A 97 -14.55 -11.56 -6.97
C ALA A 97 -14.31 -12.64 -8.03
N ILE A 98 -13.20 -13.39 -7.94
CA ILE A 98 -12.88 -14.48 -8.87
C ILE A 98 -13.91 -15.62 -8.81
N THR A 99 -14.51 -15.87 -7.63
CA THR A 99 -15.56 -16.89 -7.51
C THR A 99 -16.91 -16.47 -8.12
N ARG A 100 -17.06 -15.20 -8.52
CA ARG A 100 -18.33 -14.60 -9.00
C ARG A 100 -18.19 -13.90 -10.35
N LEU A 101 -17.35 -14.45 -11.23
CA LEU A 101 -17.17 -13.94 -12.59
C LEU A 101 -18.43 -14.16 -13.44
N LYS A 102 -18.69 -13.23 -14.36
CA LYS A 102 -19.70 -13.36 -15.41
C LYS A 102 -19.28 -14.45 -16.39
N GLN A 103 -20.26 -15.16 -16.95
CA GLN A 103 -20.01 -16.12 -18.03
C GLN A 103 -19.58 -15.36 -19.29
N ALA A 104 -18.72 -15.98 -20.10
CA ALA A 104 -18.33 -15.42 -21.38
C ALA A 104 -19.55 -15.36 -22.31
N GLU A 105 -19.89 -14.16 -22.78
CA GLU A 105 -21.06 -13.92 -23.64
C GLU A 105 -20.83 -14.43 -25.08
N VAL A 106 -19.59 -14.46 -25.55
CA VAL A 106 -19.21 -15.03 -26.85
C VAL A 106 -18.27 -16.21 -26.66
N LYS A 107 -18.66 -17.37 -27.16
CA LYS A 107 -17.82 -18.58 -27.15
C LYS A 107 -16.83 -18.52 -28.32
N SER A 108 -15.65 -19.13 -28.14
CA SER A 108 -14.65 -19.20 -29.21
C SER A 108 -15.22 -19.91 -30.44
N GLY A 109 -15.48 -19.14 -31.50
CA GLY A 109 -15.98 -19.64 -32.79
C GLY A 109 -17.27 -18.98 -33.30
N GLU A 110 -17.97 -18.16 -32.50
CA GLU A 110 -19.19 -17.49 -32.95
C GLU A 110 -18.90 -16.12 -33.57
N ARG A 111 -19.60 -15.81 -34.68
CA ARG A 111 -19.49 -14.51 -35.36
C ARG A 111 -20.22 -13.48 -34.51
N PHE A 112 -19.54 -12.37 -34.21
CA PHE A 112 -20.12 -11.23 -33.53
C PHE A 112 -21.07 -10.54 -34.52
N ASP A 113 -22.36 -10.89 -34.45
CA ASP A 113 -23.43 -10.28 -35.25
C ASP A 113 -24.05 -9.09 -34.50
#